data_AF-A0A1G5B7K3-F1
#
_entry.id   AF-A0A1G5B7K3-F1
#
_cell.length_a   1.000
_cell.length_b   1.000
_cell.length_c   1.000
_cell.angle_alpha   90.00
_cell.angle_beta   90.00
_cell.angle_gamma   90.00
#
_symmetry.space_group_name_H-M   'P 1'
#
loop_
_entity.id
_entity.type
_entity.pdbx_description
1 polymer ?
#
loop_
_entity_poly.entity_id
_entity_poly.type
_entity_poly.pdbx_seq_one_letter_code
_entity_poly.pdbx_strand_id
1 'polypeptide(L)'
;MQRQAKSKIPVLLYQYEGPERNIGFTLSPLYLNEEMHEIRQEDRLFIYDEDFKHIRPAIHRVFPLTDPQSGEELQVFDPCWDNPMVKEVWPGILAELEQVEVVEPELRVFLDSLTTWIRNVLASADGIEVTGNL
;
A
#
# COMPACT_ATOMS: atom_id res chain seq x y z
N MET A 1 16.18 15.78 29.03
CA MET A 1 15.84 15.77 27.58
C MET A 1 15.27 14.40 27.25
N GLN A 2 13.95 14.30 27.06
CA GLN A 2 13.34 13.08 26.53
C GLN A 2 13.77 12.95 25.06
N ARG A 3 14.38 11.82 24.68
CA ARG A 3 14.61 11.50 23.28
C ARG A 3 13.22 11.36 22.65
N GLN A 4 12.82 12.30 21.79
CA GLN A 4 11.68 12.06 20.89
C GLN A 4 11.99 10.77 20.12
N ALA A 5 11.12 9.77 20.27
CA ALA A 5 11.17 8.60 19.41
C ALA A 5 11.05 9.12 17.97
N LYS A 6 12.00 8.76 17.10
CA LYS A 6 11.90 9.11 15.68
C LYS A 6 10.63 8.43 15.15
N SER A 7 9.70 9.18 14.58
CA SER A 7 8.60 8.60 13.81
C SER A 7 9.20 7.66 12.75
N LYS A 8 8.54 6.53 12.52
CA LYS A 8 8.95 5.47 11.59
C LYS A 8 7.70 4.99 10.86
N ILE A 9 7.88 4.59 9.61
CA ILE A 9 6.84 3.91 8.84
C ILE A 9 6.53 2.56 9.51
N PRO A 10 5.28 2.29 9.92
CA PRO A 10 4.85 0.98 10.37
C PRO A 10 5.10 -0.10 9.31
N VAL A 11 5.52 -1.27 9.75
CA VAL A 11 5.76 -2.42 8.87
C VAL A 11 4.68 -3.46 9.11
N LEU A 12 4.02 -3.91 8.05
CA LEU A 12 3.14 -5.06 8.07
C LEU A 12 3.90 -6.29 7.55
N LEU A 13 3.93 -7.35 8.34
CA LEU A 13 4.78 -8.52 8.14
C LEU A 13 3.96 -9.80 8.18
N TYR A 14 4.31 -10.76 7.32
CA TYR A 14 3.75 -12.10 7.31
C TYR A 14 4.85 -13.17 7.43
N GLN A 15 5.72 -13.31 6.43
CA GLN A 15 6.76 -14.35 6.35
C GLN A 15 8.18 -13.79 6.31
N TYR A 16 8.36 -12.48 6.11
CA TYR A 16 9.70 -11.90 6.01
C TYR A 16 10.50 -12.04 7.32
N GLU A 17 11.66 -12.69 7.26
CA GLU A 17 12.58 -12.89 8.40
C GLU A 17 13.93 -12.18 8.22
N GLY A 18 14.11 -11.41 7.14
CA GLY A 18 15.37 -10.76 6.79
C GLY A 18 15.67 -9.45 7.55
N PRO A 19 16.73 -8.71 7.17
CA PRO A 19 17.11 -7.45 7.81
C PRO A 19 16.05 -6.34 7.66
N GLU A 20 16.00 -5.39 8.60
CA GLU A 20 15.16 -4.19 8.49
C GLU A 20 15.51 -3.36 7.24
N ARG A 21 14.49 -2.78 6.58
CA ARG A 21 14.61 -1.87 5.42
C ARG A 21 15.22 -2.48 4.16
N ASN A 22 14.81 -3.70 3.87
CA ASN A 22 15.07 -4.39 2.60
C ASN A 22 14.07 -3.95 1.51
N ILE A 23 14.12 -4.64 0.37
CA ILE A 23 13.26 -4.42 -0.80
C ILE A 23 11.78 -4.66 -0.45
N GLY A 24 10.90 -3.76 -0.91
CA GLY A 24 9.47 -3.81 -0.67
C GLY A 24 8.73 -2.60 -1.21
N PHE A 25 7.57 -2.34 -0.62
CA PHE A 25 6.61 -1.35 -1.09
C PHE A 25 6.12 -0.49 0.06
N THR A 26 6.04 0.81 -0.18
CA THR A 26 5.40 1.77 0.72
C THR A 26 4.02 2.14 0.16
N LEU A 27 2.99 1.93 0.96
CA LEU A 27 1.66 2.44 0.71
C LEU A 27 1.53 3.78 1.45
N SER A 28 1.22 4.84 0.72
CA SER A 28 1.04 6.19 1.26
C SER A 28 -0.35 6.73 0.92
N PRO A 29 -1.04 7.44 1.84
CA PRO A 29 -2.26 8.17 1.49
C PRO A 29 -2.00 9.10 0.31
N LEU A 30 -2.83 9.02 -0.73
CA LEU A 30 -2.78 9.94 -1.87
C LEU A 30 -3.78 11.07 -1.64
N TYR A 31 -3.30 12.30 -1.72
CA TYR A 31 -4.12 13.51 -1.72
C TYR A 31 -3.86 14.26 -3.03
N LEU A 32 -4.90 14.49 -3.82
CA LEU A 32 -4.74 15.18 -5.11
C LEU A 32 -4.47 16.68 -4.94
N ASN A 33 -4.71 17.20 -3.74
CA ASN A 33 -4.31 18.54 -3.32
C ASN A 33 -3.19 18.45 -2.28
N GLU A 34 -1.96 18.24 -2.77
CA GLU A 34 -0.77 18.02 -1.93
C GLU A 34 -0.44 19.21 -1.01
N GLU A 35 -0.82 20.43 -1.40
CA GLU A 35 -0.52 21.65 -0.62
C GLU A 35 -1.22 21.68 0.75
N MET A 36 -2.25 20.84 0.94
CA MET A 36 -3.06 20.84 2.16
C MET A 36 -2.71 19.73 3.16
N HIS A 37 -1.90 18.73 2.77
CA HIS A 37 -1.72 17.52 3.56
C HIS A 37 -0.25 17.08 3.68
N GLU A 38 0.32 17.25 4.86
CA GLU A 38 1.59 16.61 5.21
C GLU A 38 1.35 15.11 5.50
N ILE A 39 1.92 14.23 4.68
CA ILE A 39 1.86 12.77 4.90
C ILE A 39 2.96 12.38 5.89
N ARG A 40 2.58 12.02 7.12
CA ARG A 40 3.52 11.59 8.15
C ARG A 40 3.96 10.15 7.93
N GLN A 41 5.06 9.75 8.56
CA GLN A 41 5.57 8.38 8.40
C GLN A 41 4.61 7.36 9.02
N GLU A 42 3.97 7.70 10.13
CA GLU A 42 2.98 6.86 10.81
C GLU A 42 1.70 6.61 9.99
N ASP A 43 1.41 7.47 9.02
CA ASP A 43 0.24 7.33 8.14
C ASP A 43 0.51 6.43 6.94
N ARG A 44 1.76 5.98 6.77
CA ARG A 44 2.18 5.07 5.70
C ARG A 44 2.19 3.64 6.18
N LEU A 45 2.33 2.70 5.26
CA LEU A 45 2.53 1.29 5.57
C LEU A 45 3.63 0.74 4.68
N PHE A 46 4.59 0.04 5.28
CA PHE A 46 5.62 -0.67 4.52
C PHE A 46 5.34 -2.18 4.54
N ILE A 47 5.50 -2.83 3.39
CA ILE A 47 5.35 -4.27 3.20
C ILE A 47 6.57 -4.77 2.42
N TYR A 48 7.26 -5.79 2.93
CA TYR A 48 8.38 -6.41 2.22
C TYR A 48 7.92 -7.09 0.94
N ASP A 49 8.76 -7.16 -0.09
CA ASP A 49 8.40 -7.76 -1.38
C ASP A 49 7.92 -9.23 -1.24
N GLU A 50 8.57 -9.98 -0.35
CA GLU A 50 8.23 -11.38 -0.03
C GLU A 50 6.81 -11.54 0.51
N ASP A 51 6.29 -10.53 1.21
CA ASP A 51 4.91 -10.50 1.73
C ASP A 51 3.97 -9.84 0.71
N PHE A 52 4.45 -8.86 -0.04
CA PHE A 52 3.69 -8.14 -1.07
C PHE A 52 3.22 -9.06 -2.19
N LYS A 53 3.93 -10.17 -2.45
CA LYS A 53 3.51 -11.19 -3.43
C LYS A 53 2.07 -11.67 -3.25
N HIS A 54 1.54 -11.63 -2.02
CA HIS A 54 0.17 -12.07 -1.70
C HIS A 54 -0.91 -11.06 -2.12
N ILE A 55 -0.55 -9.80 -2.33
CA ILE A 55 -1.47 -8.72 -2.68
C ILE A 55 -1.28 -8.23 -4.11
N ARG A 56 -0.08 -8.46 -4.66
CA ARG A 56 0.32 -8.08 -6.02
C ARG A 56 -0.68 -8.51 -7.11
N PRO A 57 -1.28 -9.72 -7.09
CA PRO A 57 -2.26 -10.10 -8.11
C PRO A 57 -3.50 -9.20 -8.16
N ALA A 58 -4.00 -8.77 -6.99
CA ALA A 58 -5.15 -7.87 -6.91
C ALA A 58 -4.79 -6.46 -7.41
N ILE A 59 -3.57 -5.99 -7.11
CA ILE A 59 -3.05 -4.72 -7.63
C ILE A 59 -2.90 -4.75 -9.15
N HIS A 60 -2.31 -5.80 -9.73
CA HIS A 60 -2.12 -5.85 -11.19
C HIS A 60 -3.44 -5.82 -11.98
N ARG A 61 -4.53 -6.33 -11.43
CA ARG A 61 -5.81 -6.42 -12.13
C ARG A 61 -6.52 -5.10 -12.35
N VAL A 62 -6.18 -4.07 -11.57
CA VAL A 62 -6.78 -2.73 -11.77
C VAL A 62 -6.11 -1.95 -12.90
N PHE A 63 -4.95 -2.41 -13.39
CA PHE A 63 -4.28 -1.78 -14.54
C PHE A 63 -4.93 -2.22 -15.87
N PRO A 64 -4.99 -1.34 -16.89
CA PRO A 64 -4.40 0.00 -16.93
C PRO A 64 -5.15 1.04 -16.08
N LEU A 65 -4.43 2.05 -15.60
CA LEU A 65 -4.95 3.18 -14.84
C LEU A 65 -4.56 4.50 -15.49
N THR A 66 -5.28 5.58 -15.17
CA THR A 66 -4.87 6.94 -15.51
C THR A 66 -4.23 7.56 -14.28
N ASP A 67 -3.00 8.04 -14.41
CA ASP A 67 -2.32 8.82 -13.39
C ASP A 67 -3.16 10.09 -13.10
N PRO A 68 -3.58 10.30 -11.84
CA PRO A 68 -4.50 11.38 -11.51
C PRO A 68 -3.85 12.77 -11.53
N GLN A 69 -2.51 12.86 -11.56
CA GLN A 69 -1.77 14.12 -11.61
C GLN A 69 -1.39 14.50 -13.03
N SER A 70 -0.79 13.57 -13.78
CA SER A 70 -0.28 13.81 -15.13
C SER A 70 -1.33 13.54 -16.22
N GLY A 71 -2.34 12.73 -15.93
CA GLY A 71 -3.29 12.22 -16.91
C GLY A 71 -2.72 11.14 -17.83
N GLU A 72 -1.48 10.68 -17.59
CA GLU A 72 -0.85 9.62 -18.37
C GLU A 72 -1.47 8.25 -18.07
N GLU A 73 -1.48 7.35 -19.07
CA GLU A 73 -1.99 5.99 -18.88
C GLU A 73 -0.88 5.07 -18.36
N LEU A 74 -1.02 4.63 -17.12
CA LEU A 74 -0.19 3.62 -16.48
C LEU A 74 -0.65 2.24 -16.96
N GLN A 75 0.11 1.61 -17.84
CA GLN A 75 -0.28 0.31 -18.44
C GLN A 75 -0.20 -0.85 -17.45
N VAL A 76 0.79 -0.81 -16.55
CA VAL A 76 1.13 -1.88 -15.63
C VAL A 76 1.65 -1.28 -14.33
N PHE A 77 1.57 -2.06 -13.26
CA PHE A 77 2.21 -1.75 -11.98
C PHE A 77 3.74 -1.68 -12.15
N ASP A 78 4.35 -0.57 -11.76
CA ASP A 78 5.79 -0.35 -11.77
C ASP A 78 6.39 -0.65 -10.39
N PRO A 79 7.21 -1.72 -10.24
CA PRO A 79 7.77 -2.08 -8.95
C PRO A 79 8.93 -1.19 -8.48
N CYS A 80 9.44 -0.30 -9.33
CA CYS A 80 10.59 0.56 -9.03
C CYS A 80 10.19 2.02 -8.73
N TRP A 81 8.94 2.39 -9.00
CA TRP A 81 8.46 3.77 -8.96
C TRP A 81 7.08 3.88 -8.31
N ASP A 82 6.48 5.06 -8.45
CA ASP A 82 5.19 5.43 -7.90
C ASP A 82 4.03 4.88 -8.74
N ASN A 83 3.01 4.40 -8.05
CA ASN A 83 1.77 3.91 -8.64
C ASN A 83 0.59 4.60 -7.94
N PRO A 84 0.24 5.83 -8.35
CA PRO A 84 -0.87 6.55 -7.75
C PRO A 84 -2.21 5.88 -8.13
N MET A 85 -2.96 5.44 -7.13
CA MET A 85 -4.25 4.77 -7.32
C MET A 85 -5.37 5.50 -6.57
N VAL A 86 -6.29 6.09 -7.33
CA VAL A 86 -7.45 6.82 -6.79
C VAL A 86 -8.41 5.90 -6.03
N LYS A 87 -9.15 6.48 -5.09
CA LYS A 87 -10.05 5.78 -4.16
C LYS A 87 -11.03 4.84 -4.85
N GLU A 88 -11.49 5.18 -6.04
CA GLU A 88 -12.48 4.44 -6.81
C GLU A 88 -11.99 3.05 -7.26
N VAL A 89 -10.68 2.83 -7.33
CA VAL A 89 -10.11 1.53 -7.75
C VAL A 89 -10.01 0.52 -6.59
N TRP A 90 -9.90 1.02 -5.36
CA TRP A 90 -9.64 0.21 -4.17
C TRP A 90 -10.77 -0.75 -3.76
N PRO A 91 -12.07 -0.45 -3.97
CA PRO A 91 -13.13 -1.41 -3.71
C PRO A 91 -12.93 -2.75 -4.43
N GLY A 92 -12.42 -2.74 -5.67
CA GLY A 92 -12.12 -3.96 -6.43
C GLY A 92 -10.98 -4.76 -5.79
N ILE A 93 -9.87 -4.09 -5.48
CA ILE A 93 -8.72 -4.70 -4.79
C ILE A 93 -9.15 -5.33 -3.46
N LEU A 94 -9.90 -4.58 -2.65
CA LEU A 94 -10.37 -5.04 -1.34
C LEU A 94 -11.25 -6.29 -1.44
N ALA A 95 -12.20 -6.30 -2.39
CA ALA A 95 -13.06 -7.45 -2.62
C ALA A 95 -12.25 -8.71 -2.98
N GLU A 96 -11.20 -8.56 -3.78
CA GLU A 96 -10.33 -9.68 -4.13
C GLU A 96 -9.55 -10.20 -2.91
N LEU A 97 -8.93 -9.31 -2.13
CA LEU A 97 -8.15 -9.69 -0.94
C LEU A 97 -9.01 -10.41 0.13
N GLU A 98 -10.26 -9.98 0.27
CA GLU A 98 -11.24 -10.59 1.17
C GLU A 98 -11.71 -11.98 0.69
N GLN A 99 -11.68 -12.23 -0.61
CA GLN A 99 -12.09 -13.50 -1.21
C GLN A 99 -10.94 -14.50 -1.38
N VAL A 100 -9.69 -14.12 -1.07
CA VAL A 100 -8.54 -15.05 -1.14
C VAL A 100 -8.78 -16.22 -0.19
N GLU A 101 -8.92 -17.42 -0.75
CA GLU A 101 -8.91 -18.65 0.04
C GLU A 101 -7.52 -18.84 0.65
N VAL A 102 -7.48 -18.86 1.97
CA VAL A 102 -6.25 -18.93 2.76
C VAL A 102 -6.21 -20.26 3.51
N VAL A 103 -5.16 -21.03 3.28
CA VAL A 103 -4.91 -22.26 4.02
C VAL A 103 -4.24 -21.97 5.35
N GLU A 104 -3.38 -20.94 5.38
CA GLU A 104 -2.64 -20.49 6.55
C GLU A 104 -3.41 -19.36 7.27
N PRO A 105 -3.81 -19.54 8.54
CA PRO A 105 -4.51 -18.52 9.32
C PRO A 105 -3.73 -17.20 9.44
N GLU A 106 -2.41 -17.27 9.49
CA GLU A 106 -1.52 -16.11 9.61
C GLU A 106 -1.60 -15.22 8.37
N LEU A 107 -1.75 -15.82 7.17
CA LEU A 107 -1.98 -15.04 5.94
C LEU A 107 -3.32 -14.30 6.00
N ARG A 108 -4.35 -14.91 6.61
CA ARG A 108 -5.64 -14.24 6.81
C ARG A 108 -5.48 -13.00 7.68
N VAL A 109 -4.78 -13.13 8.81
CA VAL A 109 -4.52 -12.01 9.72
C VAL A 109 -3.74 -10.88 9.03
N PHE A 110 -2.74 -11.22 8.20
CA PHE A 110 -2.01 -10.25 7.39
C PHE A 110 -2.94 -9.49 6.43
N LEU A 111 -3.74 -10.22 5.64
CA LEU A 111 -4.67 -9.63 4.67
C LEU A 111 -5.74 -8.77 5.36
N ASP A 112 -6.31 -9.23 6.47
CA ASP A 112 -7.34 -8.48 7.19
C ASP A 112 -6.78 -7.21 7.86
N SER A 113 -5.52 -7.25 8.32
CA SER A 113 -4.81 -6.08 8.83
C SER A 113 -4.57 -5.05 7.72
N LEU A 114 -4.16 -5.52 6.53
CA LEU A 114 -3.99 -4.66 5.36
C LEU A 114 -5.30 -4.04 4.91
N THR A 115 -6.38 -4.82 4.73
CA THR A 115 -7.66 -4.30 4.26
C THR A 115 -8.25 -3.30 5.26
N THR A 116 -8.09 -3.54 6.56
CA THR A 116 -8.44 -2.58 7.61
C THR A 116 -7.67 -1.28 7.47
N TRP A 117 -6.34 -1.35 7.27
CA TRP A 117 -5.51 -0.16 7.08
C TRP A 117 -5.94 0.62 5.82
N ILE A 118 -6.13 -0.06 4.68
CA ILE A 118 -6.59 0.56 3.44
C ILE A 118 -7.92 1.30 3.66
N ARG A 119 -8.89 0.65 4.32
CA ARG A 119 -10.20 1.25 4.62
C ARG A 119 -10.09 2.51 5.48
N ASN A 120 -9.20 2.48 6.47
CA ASN A 120 -8.97 3.63 7.34
C ASN A 120 -8.34 4.80 6.58
N VAL A 121 -7.34 4.55 5.74
CA VAL A 121 -6.71 5.60 4.92
C VAL A 121 -7.71 6.21 3.94
N LEU A 122 -8.47 5.36 3.23
CA LEU A 122 -9.46 5.82 2.27
C LEU A 122 -10.66 6.51 2.93
N ALA A 123 -10.81 6.50 4.25
CA ALA A 123 -11.85 7.28 4.92
C ALA A 123 -11.64 8.80 4.72
N SER A 124 -10.38 9.24 4.57
CA SER A 124 -10.02 10.65 4.42
C SER A 124 -9.19 10.97 3.17
N ALA A 125 -8.49 10.01 2.59
CA ALA A 125 -7.64 10.22 1.41
C ALA A 125 -8.42 10.10 0.08
N ASP A 126 -7.86 10.70 -0.97
CA ASP A 126 -8.35 10.61 -2.35
C ASP A 126 -7.90 9.31 -3.04
N GLY A 127 -7.00 8.57 -2.41
CA GLY A 127 -6.49 7.29 -2.88
C GLY A 127 -5.33 6.81 -2.02
N ILE A 128 -4.53 5.91 -2.59
CA ILE A 128 -3.28 5.44 -2.00
C ILE A 128 -2.27 5.32 -3.14
N GLU A 129 -1.08 5.85 -2.92
CA GLU A 129 0.09 5.65 -3.78
C GLU A 129 0.88 4.44 -3.29
N VAL A 130 1.25 3.55 -4.22
CA VAL A 130 2.13 2.42 -3.93
C VAL A 130 3.48 2.66 -4.59
N THR A 131 4.50 2.91 -3.78
CA THR A 131 5.87 3.15 -4.24
C THR A 131 6.72 1.92 -3.96
N GLY A 132 7.30 1.32 -5.00
CA GLY A 132 8.27 0.24 -4.85
C GLY A 132 9.71 0.75 -4.81
N ASN A 133 10.63 -0.07 -4.29
CA ASN A 133 12.06 0.21 -4.28
C ASN A 133 12.91 -0.95 -4.84
N LEU A 134 12.34 -1.73 -5.76
CA LEU A 134 12.99 -2.88 -6.41
C LEU A 134 14.13 -2.47 -7.35
#